data_AF-D3L6P7-F1
#
_entry.id   AF-D3L6P7-F1
#
_cell.length_a   1.000
_cell.length_b   1.000
_cell.length_c   1.000
_cell.angle_alpha   90.00
_cell.angle_beta   90.00
_cell.angle_gamma   90.00
#
_symmetry.space_group_name_H-M   'P 1'
#
loop_
_entity.id
_entity.type
_entity.pdbx_description
1 polymer ?
#
loop_
_entity_poly.entity_id
_entity_poly.type
_entity_poly.pdbx_seq_one_letter_code
_entity_poly.pdbx_strand_id
1 'polypeptide(L)'
;MIRQIERGRANPSLSVLTIIANTLNVPLYTLFINDVDTDSLISRKKDRKIIYRQDSAHTVQDILTPDFMRTHIKLLMMDLKPHSVTTKSYYVHEDKEELAVVMSGTTQVEMNAKEYSLQEGDVVRIPPYVKHRFLNRSNLIAHVLFVLTPKI
;
A
#
# COMPACT_ATOMS: atom_id res chain seq x y z
N MET A 1 -33.00 -15.85 24.78
CA MET A 1 -32.43 -16.02 23.42
C MET A 1 -31.41 -14.94 23.11
N ILE A 2 -31.76 -13.65 23.20
CA ILE A 2 -30.84 -12.51 22.96
C ILE A 2 -29.52 -12.63 23.76
N ARG A 3 -29.58 -12.87 25.07
CA ARG A 3 -28.38 -13.08 25.92
C ARG A 3 -27.42 -14.18 25.43
N GLN A 4 -27.92 -15.19 24.71
CA GLN A 4 -27.06 -16.24 24.14
C GLN A 4 -26.40 -15.79 22.84
N ILE A 5 -27.09 -14.96 22.05
CA ILE A 5 -26.55 -14.32 20.85
C ILE A 5 -25.42 -13.36 21.25
N GLU A 6 -25.64 -12.48 22.23
CA GLU A 6 -24.65 -11.50 22.73
C GLU A 6 -23.38 -12.15 23.29
N ARG A 7 -23.48 -13.38 23.82
CA ARG A 7 -22.34 -14.14 24.37
C ARG A 7 -21.68 -15.06 23.35
N GLY A 8 -22.07 -14.99 22.08
CA GLY A 8 -21.55 -15.86 21.01
C GLY A 8 -21.90 -17.35 21.18
N ARG A 9 -22.93 -17.66 21.98
CA ARG A 9 -23.37 -19.04 22.30
C ARG A 9 -24.61 -19.46 21.51
N ALA A 10 -25.02 -18.66 20.52
CA ALA A 10 -26.11 -18.96 19.60
C ALA A 10 -25.70 -18.56 18.19
N ASN A 11 -26.18 -19.32 17.20
CA ASN A 11 -26.00 -19.02 15.78
C ASN A 11 -27.38 -18.65 15.17
N PRO A 12 -27.84 -17.40 15.33
CA PRO A 12 -29.17 -16.98 14.84
C PRO A 12 -29.23 -17.03 13.31
N SER A 13 -30.41 -17.31 12.77
CA SER A 13 -30.63 -17.21 11.31
C SER A 13 -30.66 -15.76 10.83
N LEU A 14 -30.45 -15.54 9.53
CA LEU A 14 -30.54 -14.21 8.91
C LEU A 14 -31.91 -13.55 9.16
N SER A 15 -32.99 -14.34 9.15
CA SER A 15 -34.35 -13.85 9.45
C SER A 15 -34.45 -13.30 10.88
N VAL A 16 -33.82 -13.96 11.86
CA VAL A 16 -33.78 -13.49 13.25
C VAL A 16 -32.96 -12.20 13.37
N LEU A 17 -31.80 -12.12 12.70
CA LEU A 17 -30.98 -10.90 12.69
C LEU A 17 -31.72 -9.70 12.05
N THR A 18 -32.50 -9.95 10.99
CA THR A 18 -33.33 -8.92 10.33
C THR A 18 -34.40 -8.36 11.27
N ILE A 19 -35.08 -9.23 12.03
CA ILE A 19 -36.06 -8.82 13.03
C ILE A 19 -35.41 -7.97 14.12
N ILE A 20 -34.23 -8.36 14.60
CA ILE A 20 -33.47 -7.62 15.61
C ILE A 20 -33.11 -6.22 15.08
N ALA A 21 -32.54 -6.12 13.88
CA ALA A 21 -32.17 -4.86 13.26
C ALA A 21 -33.38 -3.91 13.09
N ASN A 22 -34.49 -4.42 12.57
CA ASN A 22 -35.74 -3.66 12.41
C ASN A 22 -36.29 -3.17 13.75
N THR A 23 -36.26 -4.04 14.79
CA THR A 23 -36.74 -3.68 16.13
C THR A 23 -35.88 -2.59 16.77
N LEU A 24 -34.57 -2.61 16.50
CA LEU A 24 -33.63 -1.58 16.94
C LEU A 24 -33.64 -0.32 16.05
N ASN A 25 -34.43 -0.32 14.96
CA ASN A 25 -34.48 0.74 13.95
C ASN A 25 -33.10 1.09 13.36
N VAL A 26 -32.28 0.06 13.11
CA VAL A 26 -30.97 0.19 12.47
C VAL A 26 -30.89 -0.68 11.21
N PRO A 27 -30.07 -0.31 10.22
CA PRO A 27 -29.77 -1.20 9.10
C PRO A 27 -29.13 -2.53 9.56
N LEU A 28 -29.45 -3.62 8.88
CA LEU A 28 -28.92 -4.96 9.20
C LEU A 28 -27.38 -5.01 9.24
N TYR A 29 -26.70 -4.28 8.36
CA TYR A 29 -25.23 -4.26 8.32
C TYR A 29 -24.59 -3.77 9.64
N THR A 30 -25.31 -2.98 10.43
CA THR A 30 -24.84 -2.48 11.73
C THR A 30 -24.54 -3.60 12.71
N LEU A 31 -25.26 -4.73 12.62
CA LEU A 31 -25.02 -5.92 13.45
C LEU A 31 -23.72 -6.67 13.10
N PHE A 32 -23.07 -6.29 11.99
CA PHE A 32 -21.82 -6.89 11.51
C PHE A 32 -20.62 -5.92 11.58
N ILE A 33 -20.83 -4.71 12.11
CA ILE A 33 -19.74 -3.78 12.38
C ILE A 33 -19.04 -4.26 13.64
N ASN A 34 -17.79 -4.69 13.48
CA ASN A 34 -16.93 -4.96 14.62
C ASN A 34 -16.28 -3.66 15.08
N ASP A 35 -16.03 -3.56 16.38
CA ASP A 35 -15.14 -2.52 16.89
C ASP A 35 -13.80 -2.62 16.17
N VAL A 36 -13.28 -1.46 15.78
CA VAL A 36 -12.00 -1.38 15.09
C VAL A 36 -10.90 -1.53 16.13
N ASP A 37 -10.16 -2.64 16.07
CA ASP A 37 -8.95 -2.80 16.86
C ASP A 37 -7.89 -1.80 16.36
N THR A 38 -7.74 -0.69 17.09
CA THR A 38 -6.83 0.39 16.71
C THR A 38 -5.37 -0.03 16.73
N ASP A 39 -5.00 -1.04 17.52
CA ASP A 39 -3.62 -1.53 17.55
C ASP A 39 -3.26 -2.24 16.24
N SER A 40 -4.23 -2.94 15.62
CA SER A 40 -4.07 -3.59 14.32
C SER A 40 -3.89 -2.61 13.15
N LEU A 41 -4.16 -1.32 13.35
CA LEU A 41 -4.03 -0.28 12.33
C LEU A 41 -2.64 0.37 12.27
N ILE A 42 -1.74 0.03 13.20
CA ILE A 42 -0.47 0.73 13.36
C ILE A 42 0.71 -0.13 12.92
N SER A 43 1.32 0.23 11.78
CA SER A 43 2.60 -0.31 11.34
C SER A 43 3.77 0.47 11.93
N ARG A 44 4.47 -0.12 12.91
CA ARG A 44 5.64 0.49 13.57
C ARG A 44 6.91 0.23 12.78
N LYS A 45 7.71 1.28 12.50
CA LYS A 45 8.95 1.20 11.71
C LYS A 45 9.92 0.10 12.17
N LYS A 46 10.10 -0.07 13.48
CA LYS A 46 11.01 -1.06 14.07
C LYS A 46 10.63 -2.52 13.75
N ASP A 47 9.35 -2.77 13.44
CA ASP A 47 8.79 -4.11 13.21
C ASP A 47 8.56 -4.39 11.72
N ARG A 48 8.85 -3.42 10.84
CA ARG A 48 8.61 -3.55 9.40
C ARG A 48 9.65 -4.45 8.74
N LYS A 49 9.16 -5.24 7.79
CA LYS A 49 10.01 -6.07 6.94
C LYS A 49 10.70 -5.21 5.89
N ILE A 50 12.02 -5.32 5.85
CA ILE A 50 12.85 -4.75 4.80
C ILE A 50 13.10 -5.84 3.75
N ILE A 51 12.79 -5.53 2.50
CA ILE A 51 13.02 -6.43 1.36
C ILE A 51 14.18 -5.89 0.53
N TYR A 52 15.15 -6.76 0.27
CA TYR A 52 16.24 -6.52 -0.65
C TYR A 52 15.94 -7.20 -1.97
N ARG A 53 16.14 -6.50 -3.08
CA ARG A 53 15.93 -7.09 -4.41
C ARG A 53 17.16 -7.90 -4.83
N GLN A 54 16.97 -9.17 -5.16
CA GLN A 54 18.05 -10.10 -5.57
C GLN A 54 18.85 -9.58 -6.77
N ASP A 55 18.18 -8.95 -7.74
CA ASP A 55 18.78 -8.63 -9.05
C ASP A 55 19.24 -7.16 -9.15
N SER A 56 18.98 -6.39 -8.10
CA SER A 56 19.19 -4.95 -8.00
C SER A 56 20.00 -4.72 -6.74
N ALA A 57 21.30 -5.05 -6.81
CA ALA A 57 22.26 -5.22 -5.71
C ALA A 57 22.32 -4.12 -4.61
N HIS A 58 21.50 -3.07 -4.71
CA HIS A 58 21.55 -1.89 -3.86
C HIS A 58 20.16 -1.33 -3.47
N THR A 59 19.03 -1.80 -4.00
CA THR A 59 17.71 -1.18 -3.68
C THR A 59 17.06 -1.84 -2.47
N VAL A 60 16.62 -1.01 -1.52
CA VAL A 60 15.96 -1.44 -0.29
C VAL A 60 14.51 -0.97 -0.28
N GLN A 61 13.57 -1.88 0.01
CA GLN A 61 12.15 -1.56 0.11
C GLN A 61 11.64 -1.81 1.54
N ASP A 62 11.05 -0.78 2.13
CA ASP A 62 10.34 -0.84 3.40
C ASP A 62 8.82 -0.82 3.10
N ILE A 63 8.11 -1.90 3.45
CA ILE A 63 6.66 -2.00 3.22
C ILE A 63 5.93 -1.26 4.34
N LEU A 64 5.42 -0.08 4.03
CA LEU A 64 4.71 0.77 5.00
C LEU A 64 3.32 0.23 5.32
N THR A 65 2.68 -0.42 4.33
CA THR A 65 1.36 -1.04 4.48
C THR A 65 1.40 -2.57 4.44
N PRO A 66 1.78 -3.24 5.54
CA PRO A 66 1.76 -4.70 5.62
C PRO A 66 0.34 -5.27 5.56
N ASP A 67 0.22 -6.54 5.14
CA ASP A 67 -1.05 -7.21 4.86
C ASP A 67 -2.02 -7.23 6.04
N PHE A 68 -1.53 -7.24 7.28
CA PHE A 68 -2.38 -7.25 8.48
C PHE A 68 -3.26 -5.99 8.61
N MET A 69 -2.84 -4.85 8.02
CA MET A 69 -3.63 -3.62 8.06
C MET A 69 -4.79 -3.61 7.07
N ARG A 70 -4.88 -4.59 6.15
CA ARG A 70 -6.01 -4.78 5.21
C ARG A 70 -6.42 -3.51 4.43
N THR A 71 -5.46 -2.65 4.11
CA THR A 71 -5.69 -1.44 3.32
C THR A 71 -5.76 -1.74 1.83
N HIS A 72 -6.56 -0.96 1.11
CA HIS A 72 -6.61 -0.99 -0.35
C HIS A 72 -5.49 -0.18 -1.01
N ILE A 73 -4.69 0.55 -0.24
CA ILE A 73 -3.57 1.35 -0.73
C ILE A 73 -2.28 0.69 -0.29
N LYS A 74 -1.38 0.42 -1.24
CA LYS A 74 -0.05 -0.10 -0.92
C LYS A 74 0.97 1.03 -0.90
N LEU A 75 1.54 1.28 0.28
CA LEU A 75 2.64 2.21 0.47
C LEU A 75 3.95 1.44 0.64
N LEU A 76 4.98 1.86 -0.08
CA LEU A 76 6.34 1.37 0.11
C LEU A 76 7.33 2.53 0.02
N MET A 77 8.31 2.55 0.92
CA MET A 77 9.42 3.49 0.90
C MET A 77 10.62 2.77 0.32
N MET A 78 11.30 3.42 -0.62
CA MET A 78 12.48 2.87 -1.25
C MET A 78 13.69 3.74 -0.97
N ASP A 79 14.78 3.11 -0.54
CA ASP A 79 16.10 3.72 -0.55
C ASP A 79 16.78 3.32 -1.86
N LEU A 80 16.81 4.25 -2.80
CA LEU A 80 17.51 4.09 -4.07
C LEU A 80 18.95 4.57 -3.88
N LYS A 81 19.87 3.63 -3.72
CA LYS A 81 21.29 3.92 -3.47
C LYS A 81 21.95 4.64 -4.65
N PRO A 82 23.11 5.29 -4.42
CA PRO A 82 23.92 5.87 -5.49
C PRO A 82 24.16 4.89 -6.65
N HIS A 83 24.12 5.39 -7.87
CA HIS A 83 24.40 4.63 -9.11
C HIS A 83 23.59 3.33 -9.26
N SER A 84 22.37 3.30 -8.73
CA SER A 84 21.50 2.12 -8.75
C SER A 84 20.27 2.30 -9.63
N VAL A 85 19.65 1.18 -9.98
CA VAL A 85 18.41 1.12 -10.78
C VAL A 85 17.46 0.11 -10.16
N THR A 86 16.15 0.38 -10.22
CA THR A 86 15.14 -0.51 -9.63
C THR A 86 15.00 -1.85 -10.35
N THR A 87 15.25 -1.89 -11.65
CA THR A 87 15.28 -3.12 -12.46
C THR A 87 16.12 -2.93 -13.72
N LYS A 88 16.74 -4.00 -14.22
CA LYS A 88 17.48 -3.97 -15.49
C LYS A 88 16.57 -3.69 -16.69
N SER A 89 15.35 -4.24 -16.65
CA SER A 89 14.32 -4.05 -17.68
C SER A 89 13.36 -2.92 -17.29
N TYR A 90 12.05 -3.15 -17.30
CA TYR A 90 11.03 -2.22 -16.84
C TYR A 90 10.02 -2.93 -15.95
N TYR A 91 9.43 -2.18 -15.05
CA TYR A 91 8.20 -2.53 -14.38
C TYR A 91 6.99 -2.17 -15.21
N VAL A 92 5.97 -3.03 -15.16
CA VAL A 92 4.64 -2.79 -15.71
C VAL A 92 3.64 -3.28 -14.69
N HIS A 93 2.68 -2.43 -14.36
CA HIS A 93 1.50 -2.80 -13.59
C HIS A 93 0.29 -2.85 -14.52
N GLU A 94 -0.41 -3.98 -14.60
CA GLU A 94 -1.59 -4.13 -15.46
C GLU A 94 -2.87 -3.65 -14.77
N ASP A 95 -2.88 -3.70 -13.44
CA ASP A 95 -4.05 -3.59 -12.58
C ASP A 95 -3.97 -2.43 -11.57
N LYS A 96 -2.86 -1.66 -11.56
CA LYS A 96 -2.59 -0.63 -10.55
C LYS A 96 -2.14 0.67 -11.17
N GLU A 97 -2.56 1.75 -10.52
CA GLU A 97 -1.95 3.06 -10.68
C GLU A 97 -0.88 3.24 -9.60
N GLU A 98 0.23 3.85 -9.99
CA GLU A 98 1.34 4.16 -9.10
C GLU A 98 1.61 5.67 -9.08
N LEU A 99 1.78 6.23 -7.89
CA LEU A 99 2.36 7.54 -7.66
C LEU A 99 3.69 7.35 -6.96
N ALA A 100 4.73 8.02 -7.44
CA ALA A 100 6.01 8.08 -6.76
C ALA A 100 6.32 9.53 -6.37
N VAL A 101 6.67 9.74 -5.10
CA VAL A 101 7.04 11.02 -4.51
C VAL A 101 8.50 10.95 -4.08
N VAL A 102 9.32 11.90 -4.54
CA VAL A 102 10.70 12.00 -4.08
C VAL A 102 10.70 12.67 -2.70
N MET A 103 10.92 11.88 -1.66
CA MET A 103 10.89 12.36 -0.27
C MET A 103 12.15 13.13 0.08
N SER A 104 13.30 12.75 -0.50
CA SER A 104 14.56 13.49 -0.39
C SER A 104 15.59 13.00 -1.41
N GLY A 105 16.53 13.86 -1.78
CA GLY A 105 17.55 13.57 -2.79
C GLY A 105 17.04 13.78 -4.22
N THR A 106 17.68 13.14 -5.19
CA THR A 106 17.31 13.25 -6.61
C THR A 106 17.29 11.88 -7.27
N THR A 107 16.35 11.67 -8.18
CA THR A 107 16.20 10.42 -8.92
C THR A 107 15.78 10.72 -10.36
N GLN A 108 15.85 9.72 -11.22
CA GLN A 108 15.32 9.78 -12.57
C GLN A 108 14.28 8.69 -12.72
N VAL A 109 13.13 9.05 -13.29
CA VAL A 109 12.15 8.08 -13.74
C VAL A 109 12.27 7.95 -15.25
N GLU A 110 12.40 6.72 -15.71
CA GLU A 110 12.33 6.41 -17.13
C GLU A 110 10.96 5.80 -17.42
N MET A 111 10.20 6.41 -18.33
CA MET A 111 8.88 5.94 -18.76
C MET A 111 8.82 5.90 -20.29
N ASN A 112 8.45 4.76 -20.86
CA ASN A 112 8.37 4.59 -22.32
C ASN A 112 9.61 5.11 -23.07
N ALA A 113 10.80 4.78 -22.56
CA ALA A 113 12.12 5.18 -23.08
C ALA A 113 12.42 6.69 -23.04
N LYS A 114 11.67 7.47 -22.25
CA LYS A 114 12.00 8.87 -21.93
C LYS A 114 12.40 8.98 -20.47
N GLU A 115 13.49 9.68 -20.22
CA GLU A 115 13.98 9.95 -18.87
C GLU A 115 13.54 11.34 -18.40
N TYR A 116 13.13 11.40 -17.14
CA TYR A 116 12.74 12.63 -16.46
C TYR A 116 13.50 12.71 -15.13
N SER A 117 14.21 13.80 -14.91
CA SER A 117 14.84 14.08 -13.61
C SER A 117 13.78 14.57 -12.63
N LEU A 118 13.78 14.00 -11.44
CA LEU A 118 12.91 14.34 -10.33
C LEU A 118 13.76 14.80 -9.14
N GLN A 119 13.36 15.91 -8.54
CA GLN A 119 13.94 16.48 -7.33
C GLN A 119 13.03 16.22 -6.13
N GLU A 120 13.54 16.52 -4.94
CA GLU A 120 12.76 16.46 -3.71
C GLU A 120 11.44 17.24 -3.84
N GLY A 121 10.34 16.60 -3.45
CA GLY A 121 8.99 17.14 -3.57
C GLY A 121 8.29 16.85 -4.91
N ASP A 122 9.02 16.46 -5.95
CA ASP A 122 8.41 16.09 -7.23
C ASP A 122 7.61 14.79 -7.12
N VAL A 123 6.53 14.74 -7.90
CA VAL A 123 5.61 13.60 -7.97
C VAL A 123 5.48 13.16 -9.42
N VAL A 124 5.58 11.85 -9.66
CA VAL A 124 5.23 11.25 -10.95
C VAL A 124 4.06 10.29 -10.78
N ARG A 125 3.11 10.38 -11.71
CA ARG A 125 1.99 9.45 -11.86
C ARG A 125 2.29 8.47 -12.98
N ILE A 126 2.12 7.19 -12.71
CA ILE A 126 2.39 6.08 -13.61
C ILE A 126 1.08 5.27 -13.75
N PRO A 127 0.32 5.48 -14.85
CA PRO A 127 -0.86 4.70 -15.14
C PRO A 127 -0.56 3.21 -15.42
N PRO A 128 -1.59 2.34 -15.39
CA PRO A 128 -1.44 0.96 -15.85
C PRO A 128 -0.82 0.86 -17.25
N TYR A 129 -0.09 -0.23 -17.48
CA TYR A 129 0.62 -0.55 -18.73
C TYR A 129 1.80 0.36 -19.09
N VAL A 130 2.08 1.41 -18.32
CA VAL A 130 3.26 2.25 -18.53
C VAL A 130 4.52 1.53 -18.04
N LYS A 131 5.40 1.20 -18.98
CA LYS A 131 6.74 0.67 -18.69
C LYS A 131 7.56 1.74 -17.99
N HIS A 132 8.02 1.45 -16.78
CA HIS A 132 8.80 2.40 -16.01
C HIS A 132 9.92 1.76 -15.20
N ARG A 133 10.92 2.56 -14.83
CA ARG A 133 11.94 2.22 -13.82
C ARG A 133 12.49 3.50 -13.20
N PHE A 134 13.11 3.38 -12.03
CA PHE A 134 13.79 4.50 -11.38
C PHE A 134 15.29 4.25 -11.36
N LEU A 135 16.05 5.31 -11.58
CA LEU A 135 17.50 5.33 -11.60
C LEU A 135 17.99 6.42 -10.66
N ASN A 136 19.00 6.12 -9.87
CA ASN A 136 19.73 7.16 -9.14
C ASN A 136 21.12 7.27 -9.73
N ARG A 137 21.37 8.38 -10.45
CA ARG A 137 22.69 8.70 -11.03
C ARG A 137 23.56 9.56 -10.11
N SER A 138 23.06 9.91 -8.92
CA SER A 138 23.77 10.74 -7.96
C SER A 138 24.67 9.92 -7.04
N ASN A 139 25.50 10.63 -6.26
CA ASN A 139 26.36 10.05 -5.23
C ASN A 139 25.67 9.94 -3.85
N LEU A 140 24.41 10.37 -3.75
CA LEU A 140 23.62 10.35 -2.52
C LEU A 140 22.47 9.36 -2.64
N ILE A 141 21.93 8.90 -1.51
CA ILE A 141 20.73 8.07 -1.50
C ILE A 141 19.53 8.95 -1.85
N ALA A 142 18.64 8.44 -2.70
CA ALA A 142 17.33 9.03 -2.93
C ALA A 142 16.27 8.21 -2.20
N HIS A 143 15.38 8.88 -1.49
CA HIS A 143 14.27 8.25 -0.79
C HIS A 143 12.99 8.52 -1.58
N VAL A 144 12.32 7.45 -2.01
CA VAL A 144 11.13 7.55 -2.87
C VAL A 144 9.98 6.81 -2.20
N LEU A 145 8.88 7.54 -1.95
CA LEU A 145 7.62 6.96 -1.48
C LEU A 145 6.80 6.56 -2.70
N PHE A 146 6.42 5.31 -2.76
CA PHE A 146 5.53 4.77 -3.76
C PHE A 146 4.16 4.49 -3.15
N VAL A 147 3.13 4.93 -3.85
CA VAL A 147 1.72 4.75 -3.51
C VAL A 147 1.07 4.00 -4.67
N LEU A 148 0.67 2.76 -4.43
CA LEU A 148 -0.04 1.96 -5.42
C LEU A 148 -1.49 1.81 -5.00
N THR A 149 -2.39 2.08 -5.94
CA THR A 149 -3.83 1.89 -5.79
C THR A 149 -4.33 0.89 -6.83
N PRO A 150 -5.34 0.07 -6.52
CA PRO A 150 -6.10 -0.64 -7.53
C PRO A 150 -6.61 0.33 -8.57
N LYS A 151 -6.63 -0.09 -9.84
CA LYS A 151 -7.24 0.69 -10.91
C LYS A 151 -8.69 1.05 -10.56
N ILE A 152 -9.07 2.31 -10.79
CA ILE A 152 -10.45 2.81 -10.70
C ILE A 152 -11.29 2.18 -11.82
#